data_AF-A0A517FM20-F1
#
_entry.id   AF-A0A517FM20-F1
#
_cell.length_a   1.000
_cell.length_b   1.000
_cell.length_c   1.000
_cell.angle_alpha   90.00
_cell.angle_beta   90.00
_cell.angle_gamma   90.00
#
_symmetry.space_group_name_H-M   'P 1'
#
loop_
_entity.id
_entity.type
_entity.pdbx_description
1 polymer ?
#
loop_
_entity_poly.entity_id
_entity_poly.type
_entity_poly.pdbx_seq_one_letter_code
_entity_poly.pdbx_strand_id
1 'polypeptide(L)'
;LVVHAKGEGFYVKWHFVTQSGVKNFTGEEAAKMTLSNPDYATRDLFKHIAKGGSASWTLNAQIMPEADAEKYAWNIFDVTKVWPHTDYPLHTIGKMVLNKNPQNYFAEIEQVAFSPGHFVPGIEPSFDKMLQGKSFFNSW
;
A
#
# COMPACT_ATOMS: atom_id res chain seq x y z
N LEU A 1 1.12 -7.25 -12.15
CA LEU A 1 0.76 -7.14 -13.58
C LEU A 1 -0.71 -6.79 -13.64
N VAL A 2 -1.09 -5.77 -14.39
CA VAL A 2 -2.49 -5.47 -14.72
C VAL A 2 -2.69 -5.88 -16.17
N VAL A 3 -3.65 -6.77 -16.40
CA VAL A 3 -3.95 -7.30 -17.73
C VAL A 3 -5.18 -6.58 -18.26
N HIS A 4 -4.99 -5.83 -19.34
CA HIS A 4 -6.08 -5.18 -20.04
C HIS A 4 -6.92 -6.22 -20.80
N ALA A 5 -8.19 -5.92 -21.07
CA ALA A 5 -9.13 -6.85 -21.73
C ALA A 5 -8.67 -7.35 -23.11
N LYS A 6 -7.72 -6.66 -23.75
CA LYS A 6 -7.10 -7.04 -25.02
C LYS A 6 -5.89 -7.98 -24.87
N GLY A 7 -5.55 -8.40 -23.66
CA GLY A 7 -4.39 -9.24 -23.36
C GLY A 7 -3.06 -8.49 -23.17
N GLU A 8 -3.09 -7.15 -23.17
CA GLU A 8 -1.89 -6.33 -22.96
C GLU A 8 -1.56 -6.22 -21.45
N GLY A 9 -0.31 -6.52 -21.10
CA GLY A 9 0.20 -6.49 -19.74
C GLY A 9 0.89 -5.17 -19.38
N PHE A 10 0.59 -4.65 -18.18
CA PHE A 10 1.24 -3.48 -17.60
C PHE A 10 1.75 -3.78 -16.19
N TYR A 11 3.01 -3.44 -15.91
CA TYR A 11 3.52 -3.44 -14.55
C TYR A 11 3.07 -2.17 -13.83
N VAL A 12 2.59 -2.34 -12.59
CA VAL A 12 1.98 -1.25 -11.82
C VAL A 12 2.63 -1.16 -10.44
N LYS A 13 2.97 0.06 -10.04
CA LYS A 13 3.29 0.41 -8.65
C LYS A 13 2.17 1.25 -8.05
N TRP A 14 1.61 0.78 -6.93
CA TRP A 14 0.54 1.45 -6.22
C TRP A 14 1.09 2.42 -5.17
N HIS A 15 0.51 3.61 -5.10
CA HIS A 15 0.92 4.69 -4.21
C HIS A 15 -0.30 5.24 -3.47
N PHE A 16 -0.30 5.12 -2.14
CA PHE A 16 -1.32 5.72 -1.28
C PHE A 16 -0.79 7.03 -0.70
N VAL A 17 -1.23 8.16 -1.26
CA VAL A 17 -0.77 9.48 -0.83
C VAL A 17 -1.76 10.05 0.19
N THR A 18 -1.31 10.25 1.43
CA THR A 18 -2.13 10.81 2.52
C THR A 18 -2.62 12.22 2.19
N GLN A 19 -3.89 12.49 2.46
CA GLN A 19 -4.46 13.84 2.35
C GLN A 19 -4.20 14.70 3.60
N SER A 20 -3.80 14.10 4.71
CA SER A 20 -3.54 14.79 5.98
C SER A 20 -2.09 15.32 6.09
N GLY A 21 -1.27 15.08 5.06
CA GLY A 21 0.17 15.34 5.09
C GLY A 21 0.98 14.26 5.82
N VAL A 22 2.30 14.31 5.68
CA VAL A 22 3.23 13.40 6.34
C VAL A 22 3.88 14.11 7.51
N LYS A 23 3.74 13.55 8.72
CA LYS A 23 4.36 14.06 9.94
C LYS A 23 5.12 12.91 10.58
N ASN A 24 6.40 13.14 10.88
CA ASN A 24 7.30 12.14 11.43
C ASN A 24 7.81 12.59 12.79
N PHE A 25 8.04 11.65 13.69
CA PHE A 25 8.78 11.92 14.92
C PHE A 25 10.28 11.96 14.63
N THR A 26 10.98 12.82 15.35
CA THR A 26 12.42 12.68 15.55
C THR A 26 12.73 11.46 16.42
N GLY A 27 13.99 11.00 16.42
CA GLY A 27 14.39 9.83 17.22
C GLY A 27 14.11 10.01 18.72
N GLU A 28 14.33 11.21 19.26
CA GLU A 28 14.07 11.53 20.66
C GLU A 28 12.57 11.54 21.00
N GLU A 29 11.74 12.12 20.12
CA GLU A 29 10.28 12.14 20.30
C GLU A 29 9.69 10.73 20.24
N ALA A 30 10.17 9.91 19.30
CA ALA A 30 9.76 8.51 19.19
C ALA A 30 10.10 7.74 20.49
N ALA A 31 11.32 7.91 21.01
CA ALA A 31 11.73 7.26 22.26
C ALA A 31 10.85 7.66 23.46
N LYS A 32 10.51 8.95 23.57
CA LYS A 32 9.60 9.46 24.62
C LYS A 32 8.18 8.93 24.44
N MET A 33 7.68 8.86 23.20
CA MET A 33 6.33 8.39 22.91
C MET A 33 6.17 6.90 23.23
N THR A 34 7.15 6.07 22.89
CA THR A 34 7.13 4.63 23.19
C THR A 34 7.01 4.36 24.69
N LEU A 35 7.65 5.18 25.53
CA LEU A 35 7.56 5.04 26.99
C LEU A 35 6.24 5.57 27.57
N SER A 36 5.76 6.70 27.06
CA SER A 36 4.58 7.37 27.63
C SER A 36 3.26 6.81 27.11
N ASN A 37 3.22 6.31 25.88
CA ASN A 37 2.02 5.83 25.22
C ASN A 37 2.36 4.94 24.01
N PRO A 38 2.63 3.65 24.23
CA PRO A 38 3.02 2.72 23.15
C PRO A 38 1.93 2.57 22.08
N ASP A 39 0.65 2.72 22.45
CA ASP A 39 -0.50 2.60 21.53
C ASP A 39 -0.89 3.91 20.84
N TYR A 40 0.03 4.88 20.75
CA TYR A 40 -0.25 6.22 20.23
C TYR A 40 -0.95 6.20 18.87
N ALA A 41 -0.39 5.50 17.87
CA ALA A 41 -0.91 5.52 16.50
C ALA A 41 -2.34 4.91 16.42
N THR A 42 -2.55 3.76 17.06
CA THR A 42 -3.86 3.09 17.10
C THR A 42 -4.90 3.96 17.80
N ARG A 43 -4.54 4.52 18.96
CA ARG A 43 -5.42 5.39 19.75
C ARG A 43 -5.76 6.67 19.00
N ASP A 44 -4.80 7.27 18.31
CA ASP A 44 -5.00 8.49 17.53
C ASP A 44 -6.02 8.27 16.41
N LEU A 45 -5.84 7.23 15.60
CA LEU A 45 -6.77 6.87 14.52
C LEU A 45 -8.17 6.59 15.07
N PHE A 46 -8.28 5.76 16.12
CA PHE A 46 -9.57 5.42 16.71
C PHE A 46 -10.29 6.65 17.24
N LYS A 47 -9.60 7.51 18.00
CA LYS A 47 -10.18 8.75 18.55
C LYS A 47 -10.56 9.73 17.45
N HIS A 48 -9.76 9.84 16.39
CA HIS A 48 -10.04 10.71 15.25
C HIS A 48 -11.36 10.31 14.58
N ILE A 49 -11.52 9.02 14.26
CA ILE A 49 -12.75 8.51 13.65
C ILE A 49 -13.95 8.60 14.63
N ALA A 50 -13.75 8.29 15.92
CA ALA A 50 -14.81 8.37 16.92
C ALA A 50 -15.36 9.79 17.13
N LYS A 51 -14.54 10.82 16.85
CA LYS A 51 -14.95 12.24 16.87
C LYS A 51 -15.65 12.69 15.59
N GLY A 52 -15.96 11.77 14.66
CA GLY A 52 -16.53 12.07 13.35
C GLY A 52 -15.52 12.49 12.30
N GLY A 53 -14.21 12.37 12.59
CA GLY A 53 -13.15 12.56 11.61
C GLY A 53 -13.08 11.40 10.60
N SER A 54 -12.32 11.60 9.53
CA SER A 54 -11.96 10.54 8.59
C SER A 54 -10.49 10.64 8.21
N ALA A 55 -9.88 9.50 7.90
CA ALA A 55 -8.53 9.45 7.35
C ALA A 55 -8.63 9.06 5.88
N SER A 56 -7.92 9.76 4.99
CA SER A 56 -8.04 9.50 3.56
C SER A 56 -6.74 9.58 2.79
N TRP A 57 -6.66 8.76 1.74
CA TRP A 57 -5.50 8.64 0.86
C TRP A 57 -5.97 8.67 -0.59
N THR A 58 -5.27 9.44 -1.42
CA THR A 58 -5.42 9.37 -2.87
C THR A 58 -4.64 8.15 -3.37
N LEU A 59 -5.33 7.23 -4.06
CA LEU A 59 -4.72 6.08 -4.70
C LEU A 59 -4.21 6.51 -6.08
N ASN A 60 -2.90 6.43 -6.25
CA ASN A 60 -2.21 6.66 -7.51
C ASN A 60 -1.52 5.39 -7.99
N ALA A 61 -1.27 5.30 -9.29
CA ALA A 61 -0.53 4.21 -9.92
C ALA A 61 0.54 4.76 -10.87
N GLN A 62 1.74 4.18 -10.82
CA GLN A 62 2.69 4.28 -11.94
C GLN A 62 2.48 3.07 -12.84
N ILE A 63 2.42 3.28 -14.15
CA ILE A 63 2.05 2.25 -15.13
C ILE A 63 3.17 2.15 -16.15
N MET A 64 3.78 0.97 -16.25
CA MET A 64 4.87 0.64 -17.18
C MET A 64 4.40 -0.47 -18.13
N PRO A 65 4.45 -0.26 -19.47
CA PRO A 65 4.22 -1.34 -20.43
C PRO A 65 5.20 -2.49 -20.22
N GLU A 66 4.75 -3.73 -20.41
CA GLU A 66 5.61 -4.91 -20.24
C GLU A 66 6.86 -4.88 -21.14
N ALA A 67 6.72 -4.35 -22.37
CA ALA A 67 7.82 -4.22 -23.33
C ALA A 67 8.96 -3.27 -22.90
N ASP A 68 8.69 -2.38 -21.94
CA ASP A 68 9.67 -1.43 -21.41
C ASP A 68 10.46 -2.01 -20.22
N ALA A 69 9.93 -3.05 -19.58
CA ALA A 69 10.51 -3.66 -18.38
C ALA A 69 11.94 -4.19 -18.60
N GLU A 70 12.17 -4.87 -19.73
CA GLU A 70 13.47 -5.45 -20.07
C GLU A 70 14.52 -4.40 -20.44
N LYS A 71 14.06 -3.22 -20.89
CA LYS A 71 14.93 -2.14 -21.37
C LYS A 71 15.19 -1.08 -20.31
N TYR A 72 14.54 -1.21 -19.14
CA TYR A 72 14.66 -0.21 -18.10
C TYR A 72 16.05 -0.23 -17.45
N ALA A 73 16.48 0.92 -16.93
CA ALA A 73 17.85 1.13 -16.44
C ALA A 73 18.28 0.17 -15.31
N TRP A 74 17.33 -0.47 -14.65
CA TRP A 74 17.56 -1.51 -13.66
C TRP A 74 16.39 -2.50 -13.64
N ASN A 75 16.59 -3.62 -12.95
CA ASN A 75 15.58 -4.64 -12.75
C ASN A 75 14.33 -4.04 -12.06
N ILE A 76 13.21 -4.02 -12.77
CA ILE A 76 11.95 -3.48 -12.27
C ILE A 76 11.33 -4.33 -11.15
N PHE A 77 11.76 -5.58 -11.02
CA PHE A 77 11.35 -6.52 -9.97
C PHE A 77 12.23 -6.44 -8.71
N ASP A 78 13.23 -5.55 -8.68
CA ASP A 78 14.00 -5.27 -7.48
C ASP A 78 13.21 -4.36 -6.54
N VAL A 79 12.74 -4.92 -5.42
CA VAL A 79 11.98 -4.22 -4.37
C VAL A 79 12.73 -3.06 -3.72
N THR A 80 14.06 -2.99 -3.88
CA THR A 80 14.88 -1.90 -3.33
C THR A 80 14.90 -0.67 -4.23
N LYS A 81 14.31 -0.72 -5.42
CA LYS A 81 14.33 0.35 -6.42
C LYS A 81 12.97 1.03 -6.54
N VAL A 82 13.01 2.36 -6.60
CA VAL A 82 11.85 3.21 -6.91
C VAL A 82 11.90 3.58 -8.39
N TRP A 83 10.74 3.72 -9.03
CA TRP A 83 10.67 4.25 -10.38
C TRP A 83 10.56 5.78 -10.29
N PRO A 84 11.52 6.55 -10.83
CA PRO A 84 11.42 8.00 -10.95
C PRO A 84 10.04 8.43 -11.46
N HIS A 85 9.43 9.39 -10.76
CA HIS A 85 8.14 9.96 -11.16
C HIS A 85 8.23 10.76 -12.47
N THR A 86 9.44 11.11 -12.92
CA THR A 86 9.70 11.73 -14.22
C THR A 86 9.50 10.76 -15.37
N ASP A 87 9.91 9.50 -15.19
CA ASP A 87 9.87 8.49 -16.25
C ASP A 87 8.46 7.89 -16.34
N TYR A 88 7.88 7.58 -15.18
CA TYR A 88 6.54 7.05 -15.05
C TYR A 88 5.75 7.90 -14.04
N PRO A 89 4.94 8.87 -14.52
CA PRO A 89 4.20 9.75 -13.63
C PRO A 89 3.10 9.02 -12.87
N LEU A 90 2.64 9.65 -11.79
CA LEU A 90 1.53 9.16 -10.98
C LEU A 90 0.20 9.44 -11.69
N HIS A 91 -0.58 8.39 -11.93
CA HIS A 91 -1.95 8.48 -12.42
C HIS A 91 -2.92 8.25 -11.26
N THR A 92 -3.82 9.21 -11.01
CA THR A 92 -4.83 9.06 -9.96
C THR A 92 -5.93 8.08 -10.38
N ILE A 93 -6.13 7.07 -9.54
CA ILE A 93 -7.11 6.00 -9.74
C ILE A 93 -8.34 6.22 -8.87
N GLY A 94 -8.16 6.71 -7.64
CA GLY A 94 -9.29 6.91 -6.73
C GLY A 94 -8.89 7.42 -5.36
N LYS A 95 -9.77 7.21 -4.37
CA LYS A 95 -9.59 7.68 -2.99
C LYS A 95 -10.03 6.60 -2.01
N MET A 96 -9.17 6.30 -1.04
CA MET A 96 -9.48 5.45 0.11
C MET A 96 -9.86 6.32 1.30
N VAL A 97 -10.96 6.02 1.98
CA VAL A 97 -11.43 6.75 3.17
C VAL A 97 -11.75 5.77 4.28
N LEU A 98 -11.11 5.95 5.43
CA LEU A 98 -11.44 5.27 6.68
C LEU A 98 -12.33 6.20 7.51
N ASN A 99 -13.58 5.79 7.71
CA ASN A 99 -14.63 6.58 8.37
C ASN A 99 -15.40 5.80 9.45
N LYS A 100 -15.01 4.56 9.73
CA LYS A 100 -15.68 3.70 10.72
C LYS A 100 -14.66 2.91 11.51
N ASN A 101 -14.82 2.89 12.84
CA ASN A 101 -14.04 2.06 13.74
C ASN A 101 -14.62 0.64 13.85
N PRO A 102 -13.78 -0.37 14.15
CA PRO A 102 -14.26 -1.70 14.47
C PRO A 102 -15.13 -1.68 15.73
N GLN A 103 -16.17 -2.51 15.77
CA GLN A 103 -17.00 -2.72 16.96
C GLN A 103 -16.38 -3.76 17.90
N ASN A 104 -15.74 -4.78 17.33
CA ASN A 104 -14.98 -5.77 18.06
C ASN A 104 -13.57 -5.87 17.48
N TYR A 105 -12.59 -5.38 18.23
CA TYR A 105 -11.19 -5.35 17.81
C TYR A 105 -10.65 -6.76 17.50
N PHE A 106 -10.98 -7.77 18.31
CA PHE A 106 -10.50 -9.13 18.08
C PHE A 106 -11.10 -9.72 16.79
N ALA A 107 -12.41 -9.63 16.65
CA ALA A 107 -13.11 -10.24 15.52
C ALA A 107 -12.83 -9.53 14.18
N GLU A 108 -12.61 -8.21 14.19
CA GLU A 108 -12.46 -7.43 12.96
C GLU A 108 -11.01 -7.08 12.61
N ILE A 109 -10.12 -6.95 13.62
CA ILE A 109 -8.72 -6.55 13.41
C ILE A 109 -7.76 -7.71 13.67
N GLU A 110 -7.89 -8.45 14.77
CA GLU A 110 -6.94 -9.54 15.06
C GLU A 110 -7.19 -10.78 14.18
N GLN A 111 -8.44 -11.02 13.78
CA GLN A 111 -8.79 -12.15 12.90
C GLN A 111 -8.67 -11.83 11.40
N VAL A 112 -8.35 -10.58 11.02
CA VAL A 112 -8.22 -10.24 9.60
C VAL A 112 -7.00 -10.92 8.99
N ALA A 113 -7.20 -11.59 7.86
CA ALA A 113 -6.14 -12.27 7.13
C ALA A 113 -5.91 -11.58 5.78
N PHE A 114 -4.83 -10.81 5.68
CA PHE A 114 -4.41 -10.20 4.42
C PHE A 114 -3.41 -11.10 3.69
N SER A 115 -3.72 -11.44 2.44
CA SER A 115 -2.81 -12.19 1.57
C SER A 115 -2.56 -11.43 0.27
N PRO A 116 -1.29 -11.24 -0.13
CA PRO A 116 -0.97 -10.71 -1.46
C PRO A 116 -1.47 -11.60 -2.61
N GLY A 117 -1.81 -12.88 -2.34
CA GLY A 117 -2.35 -13.81 -3.33
C GLY A 117 -3.84 -13.63 -3.63
N HIS A 118 -4.55 -12.79 -2.86
CA HIS A 118 -5.98 -12.52 -3.07
C HIS A 118 -6.19 -11.52 -4.23
N PHE A 119 -5.92 -11.96 -5.45
CA PHE A 119 -6.11 -11.16 -6.65
C PHE A 119 -7.56 -11.21 -7.17
N VAL A 120 -7.96 -10.15 -7.86
CA VAL A 120 -9.21 -10.08 -8.64
C VAL A 120 -8.89 -10.19 -10.14
N PRO A 121 -9.83 -10.63 -10.99
CA PRO A 121 -9.61 -10.69 -12.43
C PRO A 121 -9.06 -9.38 -13.00
N GLY A 122 -7.99 -9.46 -13.79
CA GLY A 122 -7.26 -8.31 -14.34
C GLY A 122 -6.05 -7.88 -13.51
N ILE A 123 -5.81 -8.46 -12.32
CA ILE A 123 -4.59 -8.29 -11.53
C ILE A 123 -3.90 -9.65 -11.39
N GLU A 124 -2.61 -9.68 -11.72
CA GLU A 124 -1.78 -10.87 -11.67
C GLU A 124 -0.44 -10.57 -10.96
N PRO A 125 0.22 -11.58 -10.35
CA PRO A 125 1.52 -11.38 -9.74
C PRO A 125 2.58 -11.00 -10.79
N SER A 126 3.55 -10.17 -10.40
CA SER A 126 4.75 -9.95 -11.21
C SER A 126 5.78 -11.06 -10.98
N PHE A 127 6.86 -11.05 -11.76
CA PHE A 127 8.01 -11.94 -11.59
C PHE A 127 8.94 -11.55 -10.41
N ASP A 128 8.46 -10.69 -9.50
CA ASP A 128 9.17 -10.35 -8.28
C ASP A 128 9.22 -11.56 -7.34
N LYS A 129 10.44 -12.04 -7.06
CA LYS A 129 10.71 -13.18 -6.17
C LYS A 129 10.17 -12.94 -4.75
N MET A 130 10.22 -11.72 -4.25
CA MET A 130 9.68 -11.37 -2.93
C MET A 130 8.16 -11.43 -2.92
N LEU A 131 7.50 -10.97 -3.99
CA LEU A 131 6.05 -11.07 -4.12
C LEU A 131 5.59 -12.53 -4.20
N GLN A 132 6.29 -13.36 -4.99
CA GLN A 132 5.99 -14.78 -5.11
C GLN A 132 6.12 -15.50 -3.76
N GLY A 133 7.21 -15.25 -3.02
CA GLY A 133 7.40 -15.82 -1.69
C GLY A 133 6.32 -15.40 -0.69
N LYS A 134 5.95 -14.11 -0.65
CA LYS A 134 4.88 -13.60 0.23
C LYS A 134 3.51 -14.12 -0.11
N SER A 135 3.23 -14.36 -1.40
CA SER A 135 1.94 -14.92 -1.83
C SER A 135 1.80 -16.37 -1.38
N PHE A 136 2.87 -17.16 -1.44
CA PHE A 136 2.86 -18.54 -0.95
C PHE A 136 2.70 -18.62 0.58
N PHE A 137 3.46 -17.83 1.33
CA PHE A 137 3.46 -17.90 2.80
C PHE A 137 2.10 -17.53 3.43
N ASN A 138 1.40 -16.55 2.88
CA ASN A 138 0.13 -16.03 3.43
C ASN A 138 -1.11 -16.74 2.88
N SER A 139 -0.95 -17.91 2.25
CA SER A 139 -2.05 -18.71 1.71
C SER A 139 -2.42 -19.93 2.57
N TRP A 140 -1.74 -20.12 3.71
CA TRP A 140 -1.90 -21.24 4.63
C TRP A 140 -2.34 -20.78 6.02
#